data_AF-A0AAU2I110-F1
#
_entry.id   AF-A0AAU2I110-F1
#
_cell.length_a   1.000
_cell.length_b   1.000
_cell.length_c   1.000
_cell.angle_alpha   90.00
_cell.angle_beta   90.00
_cell.angle_gamma   90.00
#
_symmetry.space_group_name_H-M   'P 1'
#
loop_
_entity.id
_entity.type
_entity.pdbx_description
1 polymer ?
#
loop_
_entity_poly.entity_id
_entity_poly.type
_entity_poly.pdbx_seq_one_letter_code
_entity_poly.pdbx_strand_id
1 'polypeptide(L)'
;MHGEPLFVIDRAKGRTIASSASCSSDQLRAGNFYLQLASEADPDRVLSIVADHLPPGARVFIGVTDPNSPAVESPEEVRDRVLQAARHIPVEQLGTCDDCGFSPFADDASTSRDLAFAKIAARIQGTAMAAEALGA
;
A
#
# COMPACT_ATOMS: atom_id res chain seq x y z
N MET A 1 -2.79 -30.52 -7.30
CA MET A 1 -2.16 -29.23 -6.96
C MET A 1 -3.00 -28.17 -7.64
N HIS A 2 -4.08 -27.76 -6.97
CA HIS A 2 -5.06 -26.81 -7.51
C HIS A 2 -4.48 -25.40 -7.37
N GLY A 3 -4.18 -24.75 -8.50
CA GLY A 3 -3.81 -23.33 -8.54
C GLY A 3 -5.05 -22.49 -8.78
N GLU A 4 -5.38 -21.63 -7.83
CA GLU A 4 -6.45 -20.64 -7.95
C GLU A 4 -6.01 -19.47 -8.87
N PRO A 5 -6.94 -18.86 -9.63
CA PRO A 5 -6.61 -17.79 -10.58
C PRO A 5 -6.32 -16.45 -9.89
N LEU A 6 -5.42 -15.65 -10.49
CA LEU A 6 -5.12 -14.27 -10.11
C LEU A 6 -6.23 -13.33 -10.59
N PHE A 7 -6.76 -12.51 -9.68
CA PHE A 7 -7.79 -11.51 -9.97
C PHE A 7 -7.17 -10.13 -10.16
N VAL A 8 -7.33 -9.53 -11.34
CA VAL A 8 -7.12 -8.09 -11.56
C VAL A 8 -8.49 -7.41 -11.43
N ILE A 9 -8.68 -6.63 -10.36
CA ILE A 9 -9.91 -5.86 -10.16
C ILE A 9 -9.76 -4.51 -10.88
N ASP A 10 -10.28 -4.43 -12.10
CA ASP A 10 -10.53 -3.16 -12.79
C ASP A 10 -11.78 -2.50 -12.18
N ARG A 11 -11.59 -1.37 -11.48
CA ARG A 11 -12.66 -0.58 -10.84
C ARG A 11 -13.66 0.05 -11.83
N ALA A 12 -13.42 0.04 -13.15
CA ALA A 12 -14.23 0.79 -14.10
C ALA A 12 -15.40 0.01 -14.74
N LYS A 13 -15.45 -1.34 -14.67
CA LYS A 13 -16.46 -2.10 -15.46
C LYS A 13 -17.16 -3.31 -14.83
N GLY A 14 -16.93 -3.65 -13.56
CA GLY A 14 -17.75 -4.66 -12.85
C GLY A 14 -17.88 -6.02 -13.55
N ARG A 15 -16.90 -6.44 -14.37
CA ARG A 15 -16.88 -7.73 -15.07
C ARG A 15 -15.63 -8.52 -14.74
N THR A 16 -15.84 -9.73 -14.23
CA THR A 16 -14.82 -10.78 -14.12
C THR A 16 -14.45 -11.26 -15.52
N ILE A 17 -13.21 -11.04 -15.94
CA ILE A 17 -12.67 -11.61 -17.18
C ILE A 17 -11.82 -12.82 -16.81
N ALA A 18 -12.34 -14.03 -16.98
CA ALA A 18 -11.55 -15.25 -16.88
C ALA A 18 -10.78 -15.42 -18.20
N SER A 19 -9.47 -15.15 -18.18
CA SER A 19 -8.58 -15.48 -19.30
C SER A 19 -7.94 -16.83 -19.03
N SER A 20 -8.42 -17.88 -19.70
CA SER A 20 -7.73 -19.17 -19.77
C SER A 20 -6.61 -19.07 -20.81
N ALA A 21 -5.45 -18.58 -20.38
CA ALA A 21 -4.21 -18.70 -21.13
C ALA A 21 -3.12 -19.20 -20.19
N SER A 22 -2.70 -20.45 -20.40
CA SER A 22 -1.46 -20.99 -19.84
C SER A 22 -0.28 -20.22 -20.42
N CYS A 23 0.13 -19.14 -19.75
CA CYS A 23 1.40 -18.45 -19.99
C CYS A 23 2.22 -18.50 -18.70
N SER A 24 3.08 -19.50 -18.58
CA SER A 24 4.01 -19.69 -17.48
C SER A 24 5.28 -18.82 -17.62
N SER A 25 5.19 -17.59 -18.16
CA SER A 25 6.38 -16.85 -18.59
C SER A 25 6.51 -15.39 -18.15
N ASP A 26 5.46 -14.72 -17.63
CA ASP A 26 5.59 -13.27 -17.33
C ASP A 26 5.12 -12.90 -15.91
N GLN A 27 5.69 -13.54 -14.88
CA GLN A 27 5.65 -12.96 -13.54
C GLN A 27 6.60 -11.75 -13.51
N LEU A 28 6.10 -10.57 -13.11
CA LEU A 28 6.94 -9.39 -12.95
C LEU A 28 8.02 -9.67 -11.89
N ARG A 29 9.28 -9.67 -12.32
CA ARG A 29 10.44 -9.90 -11.44
C ARG A 29 10.83 -8.59 -10.74
N ALA A 30 9.95 -8.10 -9.88
CA ALA A 30 10.21 -6.92 -9.05
C ALA A 30 10.48 -7.35 -7.60
N GLY A 31 11.50 -6.74 -6.98
CA GLY A 31 11.83 -6.97 -5.57
C GLY A 31 11.05 -6.11 -4.60
N ASN A 32 10.52 -4.96 -5.06
CA ASN A 32 9.77 -4.02 -4.24
C ASN A 32 8.49 -3.61 -4.96
N PHE A 33 7.38 -3.56 -4.23
CA PHE A 33 6.09 -3.09 -4.68
C PHE A 33 5.64 -1.92 -3.82
N TYR A 34 5.05 -0.88 -4.42
CA TYR A 34 4.51 0.27 -3.72
C TYR A 34 3.02 0.35 -4.02
N LEU A 35 2.18 0.38 -2.99
CA LEU A 35 0.74 0.23 -3.14
C LEU A 35 -0.01 1.34 -2.40
N GLN A 36 -0.97 1.97 -3.07
CA GLN A 36 -1.96 2.82 -2.42
C GLN A 36 -2.82 1.99 -1.45
N LEU A 37 -2.99 2.49 -0.22
CA LEU A 37 -3.78 1.82 0.81
C LEU A 37 -4.49 2.79 1.78
N ALA A 38 -3.94 3.98 2.07
CA ALA A 38 -4.50 4.90 3.06
C ALA A 38 -5.88 5.44 2.67
N SER A 39 -6.10 5.64 1.37
CA SER A 39 -7.37 6.06 0.76
C SER A 39 -8.28 4.91 0.31
N GLU A 40 -7.88 3.66 0.53
CA GLU A 40 -8.70 2.49 0.16
C GLU A 40 -9.89 2.32 1.11
N ALA A 41 -11.06 2.03 0.54
CA ALA A 41 -12.30 1.86 1.33
C ALA A 41 -12.31 0.57 2.16
N ASP A 42 -11.58 -0.45 1.71
CA ASP A 42 -11.45 -1.75 2.39
C ASP A 42 -9.98 -2.22 2.38
N PRO A 43 -9.15 -1.68 3.29
CA PRO A 43 -7.72 -2.00 3.33
C PRO A 43 -7.44 -3.46 3.67
N ASP A 44 -8.24 -4.11 4.51
CA ASP A 44 -8.03 -5.51 4.90
C ASP A 44 -8.23 -6.45 3.70
N ARG A 45 -9.20 -6.20 2.82
CA ARG A 45 -9.35 -6.94 1.57
C ARG A 45 -8.11 -6.80 0.68
N VAL A 46 -7.60 -5.58 0.53
CA VAL A 46 -6.40 -5.32 -0.30
C VAL A 46 -5.19 -6.04 0.30
N LEU A 47 -4.99 -5.95 1.61
CA LEU A 47 -3.90 -6.60 2.33
C LEU A 47 -3.96 -8.13 2.22
N SER A 48 -5.14 -8.74 2.29
CA SER A 48 -5.33 -10.18 2.07
C SER A 48 -4.88 -10.59 0.66
N ILE A 49 -5.25 -9.83 -0.37
CA ILE A 49 -4.84 -10.11 -1.75
C ILE A 49 -3.31 -9.96 -1.90
N VAL A 50 -2.71 -8.96 -1.25
CA VAL A 50 -1.25 -8.81 -1.23
C VAL A 50 -0.59 -10.01 -0.56
N ALA A 51 -1.08 -10.45 0.60
CA ALA A 51 -0.52 -11.60 1.31
C ALA A 51 -0.57 -12.89 0.47
N ASP A 52 -1.65 -13.11 -0.29
CA ASP A 52 -1.82 -14.29 -1.15
C ASP A 52 -0.89 -14.30 -2.37
N HIS A 53 -0.38 -13.13 -2.79
CA HIS A 53 0.34 -12.98 -4.06
C HIS A 53 1.75 -12.40 -3.93
N LEU A 54 2.17 -11.92 -2.76
CA LEU A 54 3.49 -11.34 -2.55
C LEU A 54 4.57 -12.43 -2.73
N PRO A 55 5.49 -12.29 -3.72
CA PRO A 55 6.53 -13.29 -3.91
C PRO A 55 7.45 -13.41 -2.70
N PRO A 56 7.96 -14.62 -2.37
CA PRO A 56 8.97 -14.78 -1.33
C PRO A 56 10.19 -13.90 -1.60
N GLY A 57 10.63 -13.17 -0.57
CA GLY A 57 11.78 -12.27 -0.66
C GLY A 57 11.52 -10.92 -1.33
N ALA A 58 10.32 -10.68 -1.86
CA ALA A 58 9.89 -9.33 -2.25
C ALA A 58 9.43 -8.53 -1.03
N ARG A 59 9.48 -7.20 -1.13
CA ARG A 59 8.94 -6.28 -0.12
C ARG A 59 7.76 -5.53 -0.70
N VAL A 60 6.80 -5.21 0.14
CA VAL A 60 5.68 -4.33 -0.17
C VAL A 60 5.71 -3.12 0.75
N PHE A 61 5.66 -1.94 0.13
CA PHE A 61 5.53 -0.66 0.77
C PHE A 61 4.08 -0.23 0.63
N ILE A 62 3.37 -0.16 1.75
CA ILE A 62 1.96 0.25 1.77
C ILE A 62 1.85 1.74 2.03
N GLY A 63 0.93 2.38 1.31
CA GLY A 63 0.57 3.77 1.51
C GLY A 63 -0.12 3.96 2.85
N VAL A 64 0.50 4.75 3.74
CA VAL A 64 -0.04 5.07 5.07
C VAL A 64 -0.43 6.54 5.20
N THR A 65 -0.25 7.30 4.12
CA THR A 65 -0.54 8.72 3.97
C THR A 65 -1.35 8.90 2.70
N ASP A 66 -2.41 9.72 2.73
CA ASP A 66 -3.15 10.12 1.53
C ASP A 66 -2.72 11.52 1.08
N PRO A 67 -1.95 11.67 -0.02
CA PRO A 67 -1.51 12.96 -0.55
C PRO A 67 -2.65 13.82 -1.13
N ASN A 68 -3.83 13.25 -1.38
CA ASN A 68 -4.98 13.98 -1.91
C ASN A 68 -5.85 14.56 -0.80
N SER A 69 -5.71 14.06 0.42
CA SER A 69 -6.39 14.61 1.60
C SER A 69 -5.68 15.87 2.10
N PRO A 70 -6.40 16.99 2.30
CA PRO A 70 -5.81 18.21 2.86
C PRO A 70 -5.50 18.08 4.36
N ALA A 71 -6.00 17.04 5.03
CA ALA A 71 -5.73 16.78 6.44
C ALA A 71 -4.38 16.06 6.60
N VAL A 72 -3.54 16.51 7.53
CA VAL A 72 -2.33 15.79 7.93
C VAL A 72 -2.73 14.63 8.83
N GLU A 73 -2.29 13.42 8.48
CA GLU A 73 -2.42 12.24 9.33
C GLU A 73 -1.66 12.45 10.65
N SER A 74 -2.22 11.97 11.75
CA SER A 74 -1.48 11.85 13.00
C SER A 74 -0.49 10.68 12.95
N PRO A 75 0.62 10.74 13.72
CA PRO A 75 1.52 9.60 13.88
C PRO A 75 0.81 8.34 14.36
N GLU A 76 -0.20 8.46 15.22
CA GLU A 76 -1.00 7.35 15.73
C GLU A 76 -1.83 6.68 14.63
N GLU A 77 -2.47 7.46 13.75
CA GLU A 77 -3.21 6.92 12.60
C GLU A 77 -2.27 6.17 11.64
N VAL A 78 -1.09 6.73 11.37
CA VAL A 78 -0.05 6.06 10.58
C VAL A 78 0.36 4.75 11.25
N ARG A 79 0.68 4.78 12.56
CA ARG A 79 1.06 3.58 13.32
C ARG A 79 0.00 2.49 13.19
N ASP A 80 -1.27 2.84 13.40
CA ASP A 80 -2.37 1.88 13.41
C ASP A 80 -2.58 1.25 12.03
N ARG A 81 -2.37 2.00 10.95
CA ARG A 81 -2.35 1.47 9.58
C ARG A 81 -1.21 0.47 9.34
N VAL A 82 -0.01 0.75 9.87
CA VAL A 82 1.13 -0.19 9.78
C VAL A 82 0.85 -1.46 10.57
N LEU A 83 0.35 -1.33 11.80
CA LEU A 83 -0.02 -2.48 12.64
C LEU A 83 -1.13 -3.30 12.00
N GLN A 84 -2.07 -2.66 11.30
CA GLN A 84 -3.07 -3.35 10.49
C GLN A 84 -2.44 -4.20 9.39
N ALA A 85 -1.51 -3.64 8.63
CA ALA A 85 -0.85 -4.39 7.57
C ALA A 85 0.04 -5.53 8.09
N ALA A 86 0.69 -5.34 9.25
CA ALA A 86 1.51 -6.36 9.89
C ALA A 86 0.71 -7.59 10.36
N ARG A 87 -0.64 -7.51 10.43
CA ARG A 87 -1.49 -8.69 10.65
C ARG A 87 -1.56 -9.62 9.44
N HIS A 88 -1.25 -9.11 8.25
CA HIS A 88 -1.37 -9.82 6.97
C HIS A 88 -0.01 -10.12 6.35
N ILE A 89 0.94 -9.18 6.45
CA ILE A 89 2.23 -9.23 5.77
C ILE A 89 3.35 -9.39 6.81
N PRO A 90 4.29 -10.32 6.62
CA PRO A 90 5.46 -10.46 7.50
C PRO A 90 6.24 -9.15 7.61
N VAL A 91 6.66 -8.79 8.83
CA VAL A 91 7.28 -7.49 9.13
C VAL A 91 8.54 -7.26 8.30
N GLU A 92 9.32 -8.31 8.05
CA GLU A 92 10.53 -8.28 7.23
C GLU A 92 10.26 -7.96 5.75
N GLN A 93 9.04 -8.19 5.26
CA GLN A 93 8.60 -7.87 3.91
C GLN A 93 7.79 -6.56 3.85
N LEU A 94 7.47 -5.96 4.99
CA LEU A 94 6.64 -4.77 5.08
C LEU A 94 7.47 -3.48 5.08
N GLY A 95 6.95 -2.45 4.42
CA GLY A 95 7.46 -1.09 4.46
C GLY A 95 6.32 -0.09 4.37
N THR A 96 6.63 1.18 4.63
CA THR A 96 5.64 2.27 4.56
C THR A 96 6.01 3.27 3.47
N CYS A 97 5.02 3.72 2.70
CA CYS A 97 5.14 4.81 1.74
C CYS A 97 3.91 5.73 1.80
N ASP A 98 3.81 6.67 0.88
CA ASP A 98 2.58 7.45 0.66
C ASP A 98 1.76 6.76 -0.44
N ASP A 99 0.45 7.01 -0.52
CA ASP A 99 -0.40 6.45 -1.58
C ASP A 99 0.06 6.87 -2.99
N CYS A 100 0.60 8.08 -3.13
CA CYS A 100 1.15 8.62 -4.36
C CYS A 100 2.23 9.68 -4.07
N GLY A 101 2.79 10.29 -5.13
CA GLY A 101 3.67 11.44 -4.97
C GLY A 101 2.92 12.72 -4.58
N PHE A 102 3.61 13.65 -3.92
CA PHE A 102 3.08 14.97 -3.53
C PHE A 102 3.15 16.03 -4.64
N SER A 103 3.53 15.66 -5.87
CA SER A 103 3.55 16.60 -6.99
C SER A 103 2.12 16.91 -7.43
N PRO A 104 1.77 18.18 -7.73
CA PRO A 104 0.45 18.50 -8.26
C PRO A 104 0.28 17.81 -9.62
N PHE A 105 -0.73 16.95 -9.74
CA PHE A 105 -1.16 16.43 -11.03
C PHE A 105 -2.04 17.50 -11.69
N ALA A 106 -1.46 18.21 -12.65
CA ALA A 106 -2.07 19.17 -13.58
C ALA A 106 -2.76 20.44 -13.03
N ASP A 107 -3.29 20.46 -11.81
CA ASP A 107 -4.02 21.60 -11.25
C ASP A 107 -3.48 21.97 -9.86
N ASP A 108 -2.85 23.13 -9.76
CA ASP A 108 -2.05 23.63 -8.63
C ASP A 108 -2.91 24.02 -7.40
N ALA A 109 -3.48 23.03 -6.70
CA ALA A 109 -4.22 23.28 -5.45
C ALA A 109 -4.23 22.14 -4.41
N SER A 110 -3.77 20.91 -4.72
CA SER A 110 -4.07 19.77 -3.83
C SER A 110 -3.17 19.63 -2.60
N THR A 111 -1.87 19.93 -2.68
CA THR A 111 -0.97 19.83 -1.52
C THR A 111 0.16 20.86 -1.57
N SER A 112 0.21 21.76 -0.58
CA SER A 112 1.33 22.70 -0.42
C SER A 112 2.60 21.96 0.01
N ARG A 113 3.77 22.57 -0.23
CA ARG A 113 5.05 22.05 0.25
C ARG A 113 5.04 21.79 1.76
N ASP A 114 4.48 22.71 2.54
CA ASP A 114 4.40 22.60 3.99
C ASP A 114 3.51 21.43 4.41
N LEU A 115 2.39 21.23 3.71
CA LEU A 115 1.50 20.10 3.95
C LEU A 115 2.19 18.77 3.61
N ALA A 116 2.93 18.70 2.49
CA ALA A 116 3.71 17.51 2.13
C ALA A 116 4.75 17.17 3.21
N PHE A 117 5.51 18.16 3.70
CA PHE A 117 6.50 17.92 4.76
C PHE A 117 5.86 17.52 6.08
N ALA A 118 4.71 18.10 6.45
CA ALA A 118 3.98 17.71 7.64
C ALA A 118 3.50 16.25 7.57
N LYS A 119 2.96 15.82 6.43
CA LYS A 119 2.57 14.43 6.16
C LYS A 119 3.76 13.47 6.21
N ILE A 120 4.89 13.84 5.61
CA ILE A 120 6.13 13.05 5.66
C ILE A 120 6.63 12.91 7.11
N ALA A 121 6.59 13.98 7.90
CA ALA A 121 6.99 13.95 9.30
C ALA A 121 6.10 13.02 10.12
N ALA A 122 4.77 13.11 9.95
CA ALA A 122 3.82 12.21 10.59
C ALA A 122 4.07 10.75 10.21
N ARG A 123 4.34 10.47 8.92
CA ARG A 123 4.70 9.13 8.47
C ARG A 123 5.94 8.59 9.18
N ILE A 124 7.02 9.36 9.24
CA ILE A 124 8.26 8.92 9.90
C ILE A 124 8.01 8.58 11.38
N GLN A 125 7.28 9.45 12.09
CA GLN A 125 6.96 9.25 13.49
C GLN A 125 6.06 8.02 13.70
N GLY A 126 4.99 7.88 12.92
CA GLY A 126 4.07 6.75 13.04
C GLY A 126 4.70 5.41 12.66
N THR A 127 5.54 5.38 11.62
CA THR A 127 6.32 4.18 11.26
C THR A 127 7.28 3.78 12.39
N ALA A 128 7.94 4.75 13.04
CA ALA A 128 8.80 4.48 14.19
C ALA A 128 8.02 3.90 15.37
N MET A 129 6.84 4.46 15.68
CA MET A 129 5.94 3.92 16.71
C MET A 129 5.48 2.49 16.41
N ALA A 130 5.21 2.18 15.14
CA ALA A 130 4.83 0.84 14.72
C ALA A 130 6.01 -0.14 14.83
N ALA A 131 7.21 0.28 14.44
CA ALA A 131 8.42 -0.53 14.59
C ALA A 131 8.68 -0.89 16.06
N GLU A 132 8.56 0.09 16.97
CA GLU A 132 8.67 -0.14 18.42
C GLU A 132 7.63 -1.16 18.91
N ALA A 133 6.37 -1.01 18.51
CA ALA A 133 5.29 -1.92 18.88
C ALA A 133 5.46 -3.34 18.33
N LEU A 134 6.11 -3.49 17.17
CA LEU A 134 6.39 -4.78 16.53
C LEU A 134 7.72 -5.41 16.96
N GLY A 135 8.58 -4.65 17.67
CA GLY A 135 9.92 -5.10 18.05
C GLY A 135 10.88 -5.24 16.86
N ALA A 136 10.74 -4.39 15.84
CA ALA A 136 11.46 -4.43 14.57
C ALA A 136 12.59 -3.40 14.46
#